data_AF-A0A1I2LH91-F1
#
_entry.id   AF-A0A1I2LH91-F1
#
_cell.length_a   1.000
_cell.length_b   1.000
_cell.length_c   1.000
_cell.angle_alpha   90.00
_cell.angle_beta   90.00
_cell.angle_gamma   90.00
#
_symmetry.space_group_name_H-M   'P 1'
#
loop_
_entity.id
_entity.type
_entity.pdbx_description
1 polymer ?
#
loop_
_entity_poly.entity_id
_entity_poly.type
_entity_poly.pdbx_seq_one_letter_code
_entity_poly.pdbx_strand_id
1 'polypeptide(L)'
;MKISEITNYLESVAPLAYQESYDNAGLLVGNPSQEVKQVLITLDVTEAVLEEAIQTKCDLILAHHPLIFGGIKKLNGKNEVERCVIKAIQHNIAIYASHTNLDSVPEGVNGKICEKIGLENCRILSPVSGQLKKLVTFIPFDYAEKMQEAVFEAGAGNIGNYDSCAYSIAGKGSFRGNNSTTPFVGKPGEIHYENELRFETIFPAHTQGAVIRALIQAHPYEEVAYDIYSLDNQHPQVGIGMIGELPREMDEKRFLRSLKRTFGTGVVKHSPLQEKKVKKIAVCGGSGSFLIKQAIREQADVFITGDLKYHQFFEAENKIVLADIGHFESEQFTKEVFYELLTKKFPKFAVRLSEVNTNPVNYL
;
A
#
# COMPACT_ATOMS: atom_id res chain seq x y z
N MET A 1 -22.25 5.69 8.43
CA MET A 1 -20.85 6.08 8.68
C MET A 1 -20.43 7.07 7.62
N LYS A 2 -19.36 7.83 7.83
CA LYS A 2 -18.83 8.78 6.84
C LYS A 2 -17.86 8.09 5.88
N ILE A 3 -17.73 8.62 4.66
CA ILE A 3 -16.71 8.17 3.70
C ILE A 3 -15.32 8.19 4.32
N SER A 4 -14.98 9.24 5.07
CA SER A 4 -13.68 9.36 5.74
C SER A 4 -13.36 8.20 6.68
N GLU A 5 -14.36 7.59 7.32
CA GLU A 5 -14.13 6.43 8.20
C GLU A 5 -13.66 5.21 7.39
N ILE A 6 -14.20 5.04 6.18
CA ILE A 6 -13.82 3.97 5.25
C ILE A 6 -12.44 4.27 4.66
N THR A 7 -12.23 5.47 4.12
CA THR A 7 -10.97 5.83 3.45
C THR A 7 -9.82 5.83 4.45
N ASN A 8 -9.97 6.39 5.65
CA ASN A 8 -8.92 6.34 6.67
C ASN A 8 -8.53 4.91 7.05
N TYR A 9 -9.49 3.97 7.06
CA TYR A 9 -9.17 2.58 7.32
C TYR A 9 -8.42 1.93 6.14
N LEU A 10 -8.88 2.13 4.91
CA LEU A 10 -8.18 1.62 3.72
C LEU A 10 -6.76 2.21 3.63
N GLU A 11 -6.61 3.49 3.89
CA GLU A 11 -5.33 4.20 3.91
C GLU A 11 -4.45 3.81 5.11
N SER A 12 -5.01 3.25 6.19
CA SER A 12 -4.20 2.65 7.27
C SER A 12 -3.58 1.31 6.87
N VAL A 13 -4.18 0.61 5.90
CA VAL A 13 -3.68 -0.66 5.35
C VAL A 13 -2.74 -0.39 4.17
N ALA A 14 -3.16 0.50 3.26
CA ALA A 14 -2.40 0.90 2.08
C ALA A 14 -2.28 2.44 2.04
N PRO A 15 -1.35 3.04 2.80
CA PRO A 15 -1.13 4.48 2.82
C PRO A 15 -0.99 5.10 1.43
N LEU A 16 -1.65 6.24 1.19
CA LEU A 16 -1.56 6.96 -0.08
C LEU A 16 -0.12 7.36 -0.43
N ALA A 17 0.75 7.51 0.58
CA ALA A 17 2.16 7.82 0.37
C ALA A 17 2.96 6.68 -0.29
N TYR A 18 2.39 5.48 -0.37
CA TYR A 18 3.00 4.32 -1.03
C TYR A 18 2.64 4.21 -2.51
N GLN A 19 1.77 5.10 -3.03
CA GLN A 19 1.49 5.12 -4.45
C GLN A 19 2.71 5.59 -5.26
N GLU A 20 2.81 5.10 -6.50
CA GLU A 20 3.81 5.56 -7.45
C GLU A 20 3.59 7.03 -7.83
N SER A 21 4.67 7.73 -8.20
CA SER A 21 4.64 9.18 -8.46
C SER A 21 3.69 9.63 -9.59
N TYR A 22 3.31 8.70 -10.48
CA TYR A 22 2.38 8.97 -11.57
C TYR A 22 0.92 8.62 -11.23
N ASP A 23 0.70 7.99 -10.07
CA ASP A 23 -0.59 7.44 -9.69
C ASP A 23 -1.55 8.52 -9.14
N ASN A 24 -2.83 8.15 -8.99
CA ASN A 24 -3.87 9.00 -8.43
C ASN A 24 -4.83 8.17 -7.55
N ALA A 25 -4.30 7.56 -6.48
CA ALA A 25 -5.09 6.88 -5.47
C ALA A 25 -5.71 7.88 -4.47
N GLY A 26 -6.86 7.51 -3.88
CA GLY A 26 -7.59 8.32 -2.91
C GLY A 26 -9.05 8.60 -3.33
N LEU A 27 -9.68 9.57 -2.67
CA LEU A 27 -11.03 10.02 -2.99
C LEU A 27 -11.01 10.93 -4.23
N LEU A 28 -11.50 10.41 -5.37
CA LEU A 28 -11.48 11.09 -6.67
C LEU A 28 -12.72 11.96 -6.92
N VAL A 29 -13.88 11.49 -6.46
CA VAL A 29 -15.16 12.20 -6.60
C VAL A 29 -15.92 12.06 -5.29
N GLY A 30 -16.54 13.15 -4.82
CA GLY A 30 -17.39 13.16 -3.61
C GLY A 30 -16.81 13.99 -2.47
N ASN A 31 -17.35 13.79 -1.27
CA ASN A 31 -16.98 14.54 -0.07
C ASN A 31 -16.65 13.57 1.09
N PRO A 32 -15.50 13.69 1.78
CA PRO A 32 -15.15 12.81 2.89
C PRO A 32 -16.19 12.78 4.02
N SER A 33 -16.94 13.87 4.22
CA SER A 33 -17.99 13.97 5.25
C SER A 33 -19.34 13.38 4.85
N GLN A 34 -19.51 12.96 3.59
CA GLN A 34 -20.74 12.34 3.11
C GLN A 34 -21.05 11.06 3.89
N GLU A 35 -22.33 10.88 4.22
CA GLU A 35 -22.80 9.62 4.79
C GLU A 35 -22.86 8.55 3.70
N VAL A 36 -22.32 7.38 4.02
CA VAL A 36 -22.34 6.19 3.18
C VAL A 36 -23.07 5.06 3.92
N LYS A 37 -24.03 4.47 3.23
CA LYS A 37 -24.81 3.31 3.69
C LYS A 37 -24.37 2.05 2.97
N GLN A 38 -23.97 2.18 1.70
CA GLN A 38 -23.56 1.05 0.89
C GLN A 38 -22.42 1.40 -0.08
N VAL A 39 -21.48 0.46 -0.22
CA VAL A 39 -20.38 0.54 -1.19
C VAL A 39 -20.52 -0.51 -2.29
N LEU A 40 -20.18 -0.13 -3.51
CA LEU A 40 -19.95 -1.03 -4.64
C LEU A 40 -18.44 -1.18 -4.87
N ILE A 41 -17.93 -2.40 -4.84
CA ILE A 41 -16.52 -2.72 -5.08
C ILE A 41 -16.34 -3.17 -6.52
N THR A 42 -15.37 -2.60 -7.23
CA THR A 42 -15.04 -2.92 -8.61
C THR A 42 -13.52 -2.93 -8.85
N LEU A 43 -13.09 -3.47 -9.99
CA LEU A 43 -11.73 -3.28 -10.50
C LEU A 43 -11.65 -1.91 -11.21
N ASP A 44 -12.47 -1.74 -12.25
CA ASP A 44 -12.57 -0.53 -13.06
C ASP A 44 -13.90 0.21 -12.85
N VAL A 45 -13.88 1.52 -13.02
CA VAL A 45 -15.10 2.35 -13.02
C VAL A 45 -15.51 2.66 -14.45
N THR A 46 -16.55 1.98 -14.94
CA THR A 46 -17.14 2.20 -16.28
C THR A 46 -18.56 2.78 -16.16
N GLU A 47 -19.15 3.22 -17.27
CA GLU A 47 -20.55 3.68 -17.27
C GLU A 47 -21.54 2.60 -16.80
N ALA A 48 -21.24 1.33 -17.10
CA ALA A 48 -22.05 0.19 -16.67
C ALA A 48 -21.95 -0.04 -15.15
N VAL A 49 -20.76 0.11 -14.56
CA VAL A 49 -20.57 0.04 -13.10
C VAL A 49 -21.28 1.20 -12.41
N LEU A 50 -21.25 2.41 -12.99
CA LEU A 50 -22.01 3.55 -12.46
C LEU A 50 -23.52 3.28 -12.48
N GLU A 51 -24.02 2.69 -13.57
CA GLU A 51 -25.42 2.30 -13.68
C GLU A 51 -25.81 1.25 -12.64
N GLU A 52 -24.97 0.22 -12.43
CA GLU A 52 -25.15 -0.77 -11.37
C GLU A 52 -25.19 -0.11 -9.99
N ALA A 53 -24.29 0.83 -9.70
CA ALA A 53 -24.26 1.55 -8.42
C ALA A 53 -25.55 2.34 -8.18
N ILE A 54 -26.09 3.00 -9.21
CA ILE A 54 -27.36 3.73 -9.14
C ILE A 54 -28.53 2.78 -8.88
N GLN A 55 -28.62 1.69 -9.64
CA GLN A 55 -29.70 0.70 -9.51
C GLN A 55 -29.70 0.01 -8.15
N THR A 56 -28.51 -0.28 -7.63
CA THR A 56 -28.32 -0.90 -6.32
C THR A 56 -28.31 0.09 -5.16
N LYS A 57 -28.40 1.40 -5.44
CA LYS A 57 -28.42 2.50 -4.46
C LYS A 57 -27.14 2.57 -3.60
N CYS A 58 -25.99 2.32 -4.21
CA CYS A 58 -24.70 2.51 -3.57
C CYS A 58 -24.34 4.01 -3.50
N ASP A 59 -23.76 4.45 -2.38
CA ASP A 59 -23.33 5.85 -2.20
C ASP A 59 -21.83 6.04 -2.49
N LEU A 60 -21.07 4.94 -2.55
CA LEU A 60 -19.63 4.91 -2.80
C LEU A 60 -19.29 3.80 -3.79
N ILE A 61 -18.45 4.10 -4.76
CA ILE A 61 -17.73 3.12 -5.57
C ILE A 61 -16.29 3.06 -5.08
N LEU A 62 -15.84 1.87 -4.69
CA LEU A 62 -14.48 1.55 -4.32
C LEU A 62 -13.84 0.75 -5.47
N ALA A 63 -12.90 1.36 -6.17
CA ALA A 63 -12.20 0.77 -7.30
C ALA A 63 -10.73 0.50 -7.00
N HIS A 64 -10.13 -0.41 -7.75
CA HIS A 64 -8.68 -0.52 -7.78
C HIS A 64 -8.11 0.54 -8.72
N HIS A 65 -8.57 0.58 -9.98
CA HIS A 65 -8.08 1.51 -10.98
C HIS A 65 -8.68 2.92 -10.80
N PRO A 66 -7.85 3.98 -10.81
CA PRO A 66 -8.34 5.34 -10.73
C PRO A 66 -9.16 5.72 -11.97
N LEU A 67 -10.42 6.11 -11.78
CA LEU A 67 -11.24 6.68 -12.85
C LEU A 67 -10.57 7.92 -13.47
N ILE A 68 -10.01 8.76 -12.61
CA ILE A 68 -9.28 9.97 -12.99
C ILE A 68 -7.80 9.65 -12.86
N PHE A 69 -7.11 9.41 -13.97
CA PHE A 69 -5.67 9.16 -13.96
C PHE A 69 -4.84 10.41 -14.30
N GLY A 70 -5.39 11.29 -15.13
CA GLY A 70 -4.78 12.58 -15.49
C GLY A 70 -5.71 13.75 -15.21
N GLY A 71 -5.15 14.95 -15.06
CA GLY A 71 -5.92 16.16 -14.76
C GLY A 71 -7.02 16.45 -15.78
N ILE A 72 -8.26 16.54 -15.31
CA ILE A 72 -9.43 16.85 -16.15
C ILE A 72 -9.51 18.37 -16.37
N LYS A 73 -9.42 18.80 -17.64
CA LYS A 73 -9.49 20.22 -18.00
C LYS A 73 -10.90 20.69 -18.37
N LYS A 74 -11.79 19.77 -18.72
CA LYS A 74 -13.18 20.04 -19.15
C LYS A 74 -14.07 18.89 -18.69
N LEU A 75 -15.30 19.19 -18.29
CA LEU A 75 -16.35 18.23 -17.95
C LEU A 75 -17.57 18.51 -18.83
N ASN A 76 -17.55 18.02 -20.07
CA ASN A 76 -18.65 18.17 -21.02
C ASN A 76 -19.14 16.82 -21.58
N GLY A 77 -18.68 15.71 -20.99
CA GLY A 77 -19.14 14.36 -21.31
C GLY A 77 -18.52 13.78 -22.58
N LYS A 78 -17.39 14.34 -23.05
CA LYS A 78 -16.79 13.95 -24.33
C LYS A 78 -16.22 12.52 -24.32
N ASN A 79 -15.65 12.10 -23.20
CA ASN A 79 -15.10 10.76 -23.02
C ASN A 79 -15.77 10.05 -21.83
N GLU A 80 -15.50 8.76 -21.70
CA GLU A 80 -16.11 7.92 -20.65
C GLU A 80 -15.79 8.43 -19.25
N VAL A 81 -14.54 8.82 -18.98
CA VAL A 81 -14.12 9.36 -17.68
C VAL A 81 -14.97 10.58 -17.31
N GLU A 82 -15.11 11.55 -18.21
CA GLU A 82 -15.95 12.74 -17.97
C GLU A 82 -17.41 12.36 -17.73
N ARG A 83 -17.97 11.42 -18.50
CA ARG A 83 -19.37 10.98 -18.33
C ARG A 83 -19.59 10.28 -16.99
N CYS A 84 -18.67 9.40 -16.59
CA CYS A 84 -18.69 8.75 -15.28
C CYS A 84 -18.62 9.78 -14.15
N VAL A 85 -17.71 10.77 -14.22
CA VAL A 85 -17.60 11.83 -13.21
C VAL A 85 -18.88 12.66 -13.13
N ILE A 86 -19.41 13.12 -14.27
CA ILE A 86 -20.66 13.90 -14.32
C ILE A 86 -21.82 13.10 -13.71
N LYS A 87 -21.95 11.83 -14.10
CA LYS A 87 -23.03 10.95 -13.61
C LYS A 87 -22.89 10.67 -12.11
N ALA A 88 -21.68 10.40 -11.63
CA ALA A 88 -21.40 10.22 -10.20
C ALA A 88 -21.83 11.45 -9.38
N ILE A 89 -21.47 12.66 -9.83
CA ILE A 89 -21.85 13.92 -9.18
C ILE A 89 -23.38 14.09 -9.18
N GLN A 90 -24.04 13.88 -10.31
CA GLN A 90 -25.49 14.04 -10.45
C GLN A 90 -26.30 13.09 -9.55
N HIS A 91 -25.75 11.89 -9.29
CA HIS A 91 -26.38 10.88 -8.44
C HIS A 91 -25.82 10.85 -7.01
N ASN A 92 -24.95 11.81 -6.64
CA ASN A 92 -24.32 11.89 -5.33
C ASN A 92 -23.57 10.61 -4.93
N ILE A 93 -22.90 9.97 -5.88
CA ILE A 93 -22.08 8.78 -5.69
C ILE A 93 -20.62 9.22 -5.61
N ALA A 94 -19.95 8.86 -4.52
CA ALA A 94 -18.51 9.08 -4.38
C ALA A 94 -17.71 7.98 -5.07
N ILE A 95 -16.48 8.29 -5.48
CA ILE A 95 -15.56 7.35 -6.13
C ILE A 95 -14.21 7.45 -5.43
N TYR A 96 -13.75 6.32 -4.90
CA TYR A 96 -12.43 6.17 -4.29
C TYR A 96 -11.65 5.09 -5.04
N ALA A 97 -10.35 5.33 -5.25
CA ALA A 97 -9.44 4.36 -5.87
C ALA A 97 -8.29 3.98 -4.93
N SER A 98 -7.96 2.69 -4.85
CA SER A 98 -6.71 2.21 -4.24
C SER A 98 -5.96 1.39 -5.27
N HIS A 99 -4.92 1.98 -5.85
CA HIS A 99 -4.21 1.45 -7.01
C HIS A 99 -2.81 0.97 -6.60
N THR A 100 -1.75 1.67 -7.00
CA THR A 100 -0.37 1.24 -6.74
C THR A 100 0.00 1.23 -5.26
N ASN A 101 -0.68 2.02 -4.43
CA ASN A 101 -0.54 1.93 -2.97
C ASN A 101 -1.03 0.57 -2.43
N LEU A 102 -2.08 0.00 -3.03
CA LEU A 102 -2.55 -1.34 -2.69
C LEU A 102 -1.63 -2.42 -3.28
N ASP A 103 -1.08 -2.21 -4.48
CA ASP A 103 -0.10 -3.14 -5.06
C ASP A 103 1.18 -3.25 -4.25
N SER A 104 1.49 -2.20 -3.49
CA SER A 104 2.72 -2.05 -2.73
C SER A 104 2.72 -2.74 -1.37
N VAL A 105 1.59 -3.24 -0.89
CA VAL A 105 1.47 -3.83 0.47
C VAL A 105 1.22 -5.34 0.43
N PRO A 106 1.72 -6.11 1.42
CA PRO A 106 1.57 -7.57 1.46
C PRO A 106 0.12 -8.06 1.46
N GLU A 107 -0.79 -7.30 2.06
CA GLU A 107 -2.22 -7.59 2.13
C GLU A 107 -2.99 -7.17 0.86
N GLY A 108 -2.28 -6.64 -0.14
CA GLY A 108 -2.86 -6.09 -1.36
C GLY A 108 -2.96 -7.09 -2.51
N VAL A 109 -2.92 -6.55 -3.74
CA VAL A 109 -3.16 -7.31 -4.98
C VAL A 109 -2.18 -8.47 -5.14
N ASN A 110 -0.88 -8.19 -5.00
CA ASN A 110 0.16 -9.20 -5.14
C ASN A 110 0.06 -10.29 -4.07
N GLY A 111 -0.32 -9.92 -2.85
CA GLY A 111 -0.60 -10.88 -1.77
C GLY A 111 -1.76 -11.80 -2.11
N LYS A 112 -2.84 -11.24 -2.65
CA LYS A 112 -3.99 -12.03 -3.10
C LYS A 112 -3.63 -12.97 -4.25
N ILE A 113 -2.78 -12.55 -5.18
CA ILE A 113 -2.24 -13.42 -6.24
C ILE A 113 -1.46 -14.59 -5.62
N CYS A 114 -0.56 -14.31 -4.67
CA CYS A 114 0.18 -15.34 -3.93
C CYS A 114 -0.76 -16.34 -3.23
N GLU A 115 -1.81 -15.85 -2.55
CA GLU A 115 -2.83 -16.67 -1.90
C GLU A 115 -3.56 -17.57 -2.91
N LYS A 116 -4.01 -17.02 -4.05
CA LYS A 116 -4.75 -17.76 -5.09
C LYS A 116 -3.91 -18.88 -5.73
N ILE A 117 -2.61 -18.67 -5.84
CA ILE A 117 -1.66 -19.69 -6.32
C ILE A 117 -1.35 -20.72 -5.22
N GLY A 118 -1.45 -20.33 -3.95
CA GLY A 118 -1.06 -21.15 -2.79
C GLY A 118 0.43 -21.07 -2.49
N LEU A 119 1.03 -19.88 -2.64
CA LEU A 119 2.43 -19.64 -2.30
C LEU A 119 2.62 -19.48 -0.78
N GLU A 120 3.73 -20.00 -0.28
CA GLU A 120 4.19 -19.87 1.09
C GLU A 120 5.44 -18.96 1.15
N ASN A 121 5.81 -18.52 2.36
CA ASN A 121 7.01 -17.71 2.61
C ASN A 121 7.10 -16.45 1.71
N CYS A 122 5.96 -15.81 1.49
CA CYS A 122 5.84 -14.68 0.58
C CYS A 122 6.48 -13.41 1.16
N ARG A 123 7.17 -12.65 0.31
CA ARG A 123 7.71 -11.33 0.63
C ARG A 123 7.65 -10.41 -0.57
N ILE A 124 7.78 -9.10 -0.35
CA ILE A 124 7.89 -8.11 -1.42
C ILE A 124 9.09 -8.44 -2.33
N LEU A 125 8.87 -8.39 -3.65
CA LEU A 125 9.88 -8.69 -4.67
C LEU A 125 10.86 -7.52 -4.85
N SER A 126 10.35 -6.29 -4.88
CA SER A 126 11.13 -5.07 -5.03
C SER A 126 10.83 -4.07 -3.90
N PRO A 127 11.38 -4.26 -2.69
CA PRO A 127 11.18 -3.34 -1.57
C PRO A 127 11.68 -1.93 -1.86
N VAL A 128 10.95 -0.91 -1.41
CA VAL A 128 11.36 0.49 -1.56
C VAL A 128 12.41 0.89 -0.52
N SER A 129 13.38 1.70 -0.93
CA SER A 129 14.36 2.35 -0.04
C SER A 129 14.00 3.81 0.21
N GLY A 130 14.56 4.42 1.26
CA GLY A 130 14.40 5.85 1.53
C GLY A 130 13.02 6.26 2.07
N GLN A 131 12.16 5.29 2.39
CA GLN A 131 10.82 5.50 2.95
C GLN A 131 10.79 5.40 4.49
N LEU A 132 11.95 5.24 5.13
CA LEU A 132 12.09 5.12 6.57
C LEU A 132 12.93 6.27 7.13
N LYS A 133 12.59 6.70 8.34
CA LYS A 133 13.30 7.74 9.09
C LYS A 133 13.57 7.27 10.51
N LYS A 134 14.62 7.79 11.12
CA LYS A 134 14.93 7.59 12.54
C LYS A 134 14.65 8.87 13.30
N LEU A 135 13.83 8.77 14.35
CA LEU A 135 13.70 9.80 15.37
C LEU A 135 14.77 9.55 16.44
N VAL A 136 15.47 10.60 16.84
CA VAL A 136 16.27 10.65 18.06
C VAL A 136 15.80 11.83 18.89
N THR A 137 15.57 11.65 20.17
CA THR A 137 15.20 12.74 21.09
C THR A 137 15.79 12.49 22.48
N PHE A 138 15.75 13.51 23.33
CA PHE A 138 16.39 13.53 24.64
C PHE A 138 15.35 13.93 25.69
N ILE A 139 15.13 13.06 26.68
CA ILE A 139 14.04 13.22 27.65
C ILE A 139 14.48 12.87 29.07
N PRO A 140 14.03 13.59 30.11
CA PRO A 140 14.23 13.17 31.50
C PRO A 140 13.67 11.78 31.79
N PHE A 141 14.33 11.04 32.68
CA PHE A 141 13.94 9.66 33.02
C PHE A 141 12.47 9.51 33.42
N ASP A 142 11.97 10.41 34.26
CA ASP A 142 10.63 10.32 34.83
C ASP A 142 9.50 10.52 33.80
N TYR A 143 9.81 11.02 32.61
CA TYR A 143 8.85 11.32 31.55
C TYR A 143 9.02 10.43 30.31
N ALA A 144 10.03 9.56 30.31
CA ALA A 144 10.39 8.75 29.15
C ALA A 144 9.26 7.84 28.70
N GLU A 145 8.69 7.04 29.61
CA GLU A 145 7.66 6.05 29.30
C GLU A 145 6.44 6.67 28.58
N LYS A 146 5.88 7.74 29.16
CA LYS A 146 4.74 8.46 28.58
C LYS A 146 5.01 9.00 27.17
N MET A 147 6.21 9.53 26.93
CA MET A 147 6.58 10.03 25.60
C MET A 147 6.75 8.89 24.60
N GLN A 148 7.37 7.79 25.01
CA GLN A 148 7.58 6.61 24.18
C GLN A 148 6.24 6.03 23.71
N GLU A 149 5.30 5.83 24.63
CA GLU A 149 3.93 5.38 24.31
C GLU A 149 3.28 6.28 23.26
N ALA A 150 3.29 7.60 23.47
CA ALA A 150 2.69 8.54 22.52
C ALA A 150 3.34 8.48 21.13
N VAL A 151 4.65 8.31 21.06
CA VAL A 151 5.40 8.17 19.80
C VAL A 151 5.09 6.85 19.10
N PHE A 152 4.93 5.75 19.84
CA PHE A 152 4.56 4.45 19.28
C PHE A 152 3.11 4.43 18.78
N GLU A 153 2.17 4.99 19.53
CA GLU A 153 0.78 5.15 19.12
C GLU A 153 0.65 6.00 17.84
N ALA A 154 1.57 6.94 17.63
CA ALA A 154 1.65 7.74 16.41
C ALA A 154 2.25 6.99 15.19
N GLY A 155 2.64 5.73 15.35
CA GLY A 155 3.07 4.83 14.27
C GLY A 155 4.58 4.54 14.21
N ALA A 156 5.38 5.04 15.15
CA ALA A 156 6.79 4.71 15.23
C ALA A 156 7.03 3.34 15.87
N GLY A 157 8.22 2.76 15.65
CA GLY A 157 8.65 1.52 16.29
C GLY A 157 8.04 0.25 15.73
N ASN A 158 7.33 0.31 14.60
CA ASN A 158 6.80 -0.87 13.91
C ASN A 158 7.85 -1.46 12.97
N ILE A 159 8.32 -2.67 13.25
CA ILE A 159 9.32 -3.39 12.44
C ILE A 159 8.90 -4.85 12.29
N GLY A 160 8.44 -5.23 11.09
CA GLY A 160 7.98 -6.60 10.83
C GLY A 160 6.78 -6.95 11.71
N ASN A 161 6.93 -7.98 12.55
CA ASN A 161 5.90 -8.44 13.48
C ASN A 161 6.07 -7.89 14.91
N TYR A 162 6.90 -6.88 15.10
CA TYR A 162 7.17 -6.25 16.40
C TYR A 162 6.74 -4.78 16.37
N ASP A 163 6.09 -4.34 17.44
CA ASP A 163 5.74 -2.95 17.69
C ASP A 163 6.61 -2.37 18.81
N SER A 164 6.48 -1.06 19.06
CA SER A 164 7.17 -0.36 20.15
C SER A 164 8.71 -0.54 20.15
N CYS A 165 9.30 -0.76 18.97
CA CYS A 165 10.74 -0.94 18.83
C CYS A 165 11.47 0.38 19.06
N ALA A 166 12.34 0.42 20.07
CA ALA A 166 13.23 1.55 20.30
C ALA A 166 14.54 1.12 20.95
N TYR A 167 15.50 2.03 20.94
CA TYR A 167 16.71 1.92 21.74
C TYR A 167 16.86 3.18 22.60
N SER A 168 17.28 2.99 23.85
CA SER A 168 17.48 4.08 24.80
C SER A 168 18.82 3.95 25.49
N ILE A 169 19.52 5.07 25.66
CA ILE A 169 20.77 5.14 26.43
C ILE A 169 20.74 6.34 27.37
N ALA A 170 21.14 6.12 28.62
CA ALA A 170 21.27 7.18 29.61
C ALA A 170 22.47 8.08 29.27
N GLY A 171 22.29 9.38 29.41
CA GLY A 171 23.30 10.39 29.19
C GLY A 171 23.05 11.63 30.04
N LYS A 172 23.86 12.65 29.80
CA LYS A 172 23.76 13.95 30.48
C LYS A 172 23.64 15.04 29.44
N GLY A 173 22.48 15.69 29.39
CA GLY A 173 22.24 16.89 28.59
C GLY A 173 22.77 18.13 29.30
N SER A 174 23.06 19.17 28.52
CA SER A 174 23.38 20.49 29.07
C SER A 174 22.78 21.59 28.22
N PHE A 175 22.22 22.61 28.86
CA PHE A 175 21.66 23.76 28.17
C PHE A 175 21.75 25.01 29.04
N ARG A 176 21.68 26.19 28.40
CA ARG A 176 21.58 27.48 29.07
C ARG A 176 20.49 28.30 28.40
N GLY A 177 19.36 28.43 29.10
CA GLY A 177 18.26 29.28 28.67
C GLY A 177 18.65 30.75 28.70
N ASN A 178 18.11 31.55 27.78
CA ASN A 178 18.22 33.02 27.85
C ASN A 178 17.21 33.57 28.89
N ASN A 179 17.24 34.89 29.14
CA ASN A 179 16.38 35.54 30.14
C ASN A 179 14.88 35.49 29.82
N SER A 180 14.50 35.08 28.61
CA SER A 180 13.10 34.93 28.19
C SER A 180 12.58 33.49 28.32
N THR A 181 13.43 32.54 28.74
CA THR A 181 13.02 31.13 28.88
C THR A 181 12.25 30.89 30.18
N THR A 182 11.30 29.95 30.12
CA THR A 182 10.61 29.41 31.31
C THR A 182 10.94 27.92 31.44
N PRO A 183 12.21 27.57 31.77
CA PRO A 183 12.67 26.21 31.64
C PRO A 183 11.95 25.28 32.62
N PHE A 184 11.60 24.08 32.15
CA PHE A 184 11.02 23.03 32.99
C PHE A 184 11.94 22.64 34.16
N VAL A 185 13.26 22.60 33.91
CA VAL A 185 14.32 22.41 34.91
C VAL A 185 15.49 23.38 34.66
N GLY A 186 16.16 23.82 35.73
CA GLY A 186 17.25 24.79 35.65
C GLY A 186 16.81 26.26 35.85
N LYS A 187 17.73 27.21 35.61
CA LYS A 187 17.49 28.66 35.76
C LYS A 187 17.92 29.44 34.51
N PRO A 188 17.16 30.47 34.09
CA PRO A 188 17.58 31.37 33.02
C PRO A 188 18.98 31.96 33.26
N GLY A 189 19.81 32.00 32.23
CA GLY A 189 21.17 32.55 32.28
C GLY A 189 22.25 31.61 32.86
N GLU A 190 21.89 30.49 33.48
CA GLU A 190 22.82 29.52 34.07
C GLU A 190 22.92 28.25 33.20
N ILE A 191 24.10 27.62 33.17
CA ILE A 191 24.23 26.29 32.54
C ILE A 191 23.60 25.26 33.49
N HIS A 192 22.56 24.60 33.02
CA HIS A 192 21.96 23.45 33.69
C HIS A 192 22.47 22.16 33.07
N TYR A 193 22.56 21.12 33.89
CA TYR A 193 22.82 19.78 33.41
C TYR A 193 21.73 18.84 33.91
N GLU A 194 21.19 18.02 33.02
CA GLU A 194 20.10 17.10 33.34
C GLU A 194 20.45 15.67 32.96
N ASN A 195 19.97 14.70 33.74
CA ASN A 195 20.09 13.30 33.37
C ASN A 195 18.95 12.95 32.41
N GLU A 196 19.30 12.47 31.21
CA GLU A 196 18.34 12.26 30.14
C GLU A 196 18.54 10.88 29.49
N LEU A 197 17.48 10.33 28.91
CA LEU A 197 17.55 9.25 27.94
C LEU A 197 17.65 9.86 26.55
N ARG A 198 18.68 9.45 25.82
CA ARG A 198 18.64 9.51 24.36
C ARG A 198 17.78 8.34 23.88
N PHE A 199 16.55 8.65 23.49
CA PHE A 199 15.59 7.70 22.92
C PHE A 199 15.67 7.76 21.40
N GLU A 200 15.64 6.59 20.74
CA GLU A 200 15.61 6.51 19.30
C GLU A 200 14.69 5.40 18.76
N THR A 201 13.95 5.71 17.70
CA THR A 201 13.03 4.76 17.06
C THR A 201 12.93 5.01 15.55
N ILE A 202 12.50 4.02 14.79
CA ILE A 202 12.30 4.11 13.33
C ILE A 202 10.82 4.32 13.02
N PHE A 203 10.50 5.03 11.94
CA PHE A 203 9.12 5.23 11.50
C PHE A 203 9.03 5.46 9.98
N PRO A 204 7.88 5.18 9.34
CA PRO A 204 7.66 5.47 7.92
C PRO A 204 7.63 6.99 7.65
N ALA A 205 8.28 7.45 6.59
CA ALA A 205 8.49 8.86 6.32
C ALA A 205 7.19 9.69 6.27
N HIS A 206 6.09 9.12 5.80
CA HIS A 206 4.78 9.80 5.71
C HIS A 206 4.14 10.05 7.08
N THR A 207 4.52 9.29 8.12
CA THR A 207 4.01 9.47 9.50
C THR A 207 4.74 10.56 10.28
N GLN A 208 5.81 11.18 9.72
CA GLN A 208 6.66 12.13 10.42
C GLN A 208 5.88 13.23 11.14
N GLY A 209 4.89 13.83 10.47
CA GLY A 209 4.10 14.92 11.06
C GLY A 209 3.31 14.47 12.30
N ALA A 210 2.76 13.24 12.28
CA ALA A 210 2.05 12.67 13.43
C ALA A 210 3.01 12.34 14.57
N VAL A 211 4.12 11.65 14.26
CA VAL A 211 5.15 11.26 15.23
C VAL A 211 5.74 12.48 15.95
N ILE A 212 6.11 13.53 15.20
CA ILE A 212 6.69 14.75 15.79
C ILE A 212 5.66 15.51 16.64
N ARG A 213 4.38 15.58 16.23
CA ARG A 213 3.35 16.20 17.06
C ARG A 213 3.13 15.44 18.36
N ALA A 214 3.08 14.11 18.30
CA ALA A 214 2.91 13.26 19.47
C ALA A 214 4.10 13.40 20.44
N LEU A 215 5.33 13.40 19.90
CA LEU A 215 6.54 13.70 20.66
C LEU A 215 6.41 15.03 21.40
N ILE A 216 6.16 16.13 20.68
CA ILE A 216 6.13 17.48 21.27
C ILE A 216 5.04 17.60 22.34
N GLN A 217 3.86 17.02 22.12
CA GLN A 217 2.75 17.08 23.08
C GLN A 217 3.00 16.26 24.34
N ALA A 218 3.73 15.15 24.24
CA ALA A 218 4.02 14.28 25.37
C ALA A 218 5.29 14.67 26.14
N HIS A 219 6.15 15.50 25.54
CA HIS A 219 7.41 15.92 26.13
C HIS A 219 7.22 16.97 27.25
N PRO A 220 7.99 16.91 28.37
CA PRO A 220 7.86 17.88 29.46
C PRO A 220 8.45 19.26 29.16
N TYR A 221 9.39 19.35 28.22
CA TYR A 221 10.04 20.61 27.87
C TYR A 221 9.21 21.45 26.90
N GLU A 222 9.28 22.77 27.08
CA GLU A 222 8.68 23.77 26.18
C GLU A 222 9.28 23.67 24.76
N GLU A 223 10.60 23.55 24.68
CA GLU A 223 11.34 23.40 23.42
C GLU A 223 11.98 22.01 23.40
N VAL A 224 11.49 21.14 22.50
CA VAL A 224 11.90 19.73 22.43
C VAL A 224 13.06 19.57 21.48
N ALA A 225 14.20 19.07 21.98
CA ALA A 225 15.34 18.70 21.15
C ALA A 225 15.11 17.33 20.50
N TYR A 226 15.13 17.28 19.17
CA TYR A 226 15.07 16.03 18.42
C TYR A 226 15.78 16.14 17.07
N ASP A 227 16.23 14.98 16.57
CA ASP A 227 16.85 14.81 15.27
C ASP A 227 16.03 13.85 14.42
N ILE A 228 15.98 14.11 13.10
CA ILE A 228 15.40 13.21 12.11
C ILE A 228 16.49 12.81 11.11
N TYR A 229 16.80 11.52 11.06
CA TYR A 229 17.72 10.94 10.08
C TYR A 229 16.95 10.23 8.98
N SER A 230 17.25 10.55 7.73
CA SER A 230 16.83 9.72 6.60
C SER A 230 17.61 8.40 6.61
N LEU A 231 16.92 7.30 6.33
CA LEU A 231 17.52 5.97 6.31
C LEU A 231 17.46 5.38 4.91
N ASP A 232 18.57 4.80 4.47
CA ASP A 232 18.65 4.04 3.21
C ASP A 232 18.10 2.61 3.34
N ASN A 233 17.67 2.21 4.55
CA ASN A 233 17.02 0.94 4.82
C ASN A 233 15.89 0.67 3.83
N GLN A 234 15.82 -0.57 3.35
CA GLN A 234 14.64 -1.05 2.64
C GLN A 234 13.47 -1.21 3.60
N HIS A 235 12.27 -0.87 3.13
CA HIS A 235 11.03 -1.15 3.84
C HIS A 235 10.51 -2.52 3.37
N PRO A 236 10.67 -3.61 4.16
CA PRO A 236 10.41 -4.98 3.68
C PRO A 236 8.93 -5.27 3.37
N GLN A 237 8.03 -4.45 3.92
CA GLN A 237 6.58 -4.52 3.76
C GLN A 237 6.03 -3.52 2.73
N VAL A 238 6.89 -2.79 2.00
CA VAL A 238 6.42 -1.83 1.00
C VAL A 238 7.24 -1.98 -0.27
N GLY A 239 6.55 -2.18 -1.39
CA GLY A 239 7.14 -2.21 -2.72
C GLY A 239 6.36 -3.10 -3.67
N ILE A 240 6.73 -3.06 -4.95
CA ILE A 240 5.93 -3.69 -6.00
C ILE A 240 6.34 -5.15 -6.22
N GLY A 241 5.32 -5.98 -6.48
CA GLY A 241 5.44 -7.40 -6.73
C GLY A 241 5.75 -8.21 -5.47
N MET A 242 5.53 -9.51 -5.56
CA MET A 242 5.85 -10.44 -4.48
C MET A 242 6.57 -11.67 -5.00
N ILE A 243 7.29 -12.36 -4.13
CA ILE A 243 7.93 -13.63 -4.41
C ILE A 243 7.69 -14.60 -3.27
N GLY A 244 7.40 -15.85 -3.59
CA GLY A 244 7.15 -16.92 -2.64
C GLY A 244 7.48 -18.28 -3.23
N GLU A 245 7.17 -19.33 -2.47
CA GLU A 245 7.47 -20.70 -2.87
C GLU A 245 6.21 -21.58 -2.90
N LEU A 246 6.12 -22.47 -3.89
CA LEU A 246 5.16 -23.56 -3.84
C LEU A 246 5.51 -24.51 -2.69
N PRO A 247 4.50 -25.06 -1.98
CA PRO A 247 4.73 -26.07 -0.95
C PRO A 247 5.38 -27.35 -1.51
N ARG A 248 5.19 -27.62 -2.80
CA ARG A 248 5.82 -28.74 -3.52
C ARG A 248 6.20 -28.33 -4.93
N GLU A 249 7.38 -28.79 -5.36
CA GLU A 249 7.86 -28.59 -6.72
C GLU A 249 6.90 -29.16 -7.77
N MET A 250 6.77 -28.45 -8.88
CA MET A 250 5.86 -28.79 -9.96
C MET A 250 6.53 -28.65 -11.33
N ASP A 251 6.07 -29.44 -12.31
CA ASP A 251 6.47 -29.28 -13.71
C ASP A 251 5.96 -27.96 -14.29
N GLU A 252 6.76 -27.28 -15.12
CA GLU A 252 6.41 -25.98 -15.72
C GLU A 252 5.07 -26.01 -16.47
N LYS A 253 4.85 -27.01 -17.35
CA LYS A 253 3.59 -27.10 -18.12
C LYS A 253 2.40 -27.34 -17.21
N ARG A 254 2.57 -28.17 -16.17
CA ARG A 254 1.53 -28.41 -15.17
C ARG A 254 1.21 -27.12 -14.40
N PHE A 255 2.22 -26.36 -14.03
CA PHE A 255 2.06 -25.09 -13.32
C PHE A 255 1.35 -24.04 -14.18
N LEU A 256 1.76 -23.84 -15.44
CA LEU A 256 1.10 -22.88 -16.33
C LEU A 256 -0.36 -23.25 -16.59
N ARG A 257 -0.69 -24.56 -16.67
CA ARG A 257 -2.09 -25.02 -16.73
C ARG A 257 -2.86 -24.75 -15.44
N SER A 258 -2.23 -24.85 -14.27
CA SER A 258 -2.89 -24.49 -13.02
C SER A 258 -3.16 -22.99 -12.93
N LEU A 259 -2.23 -22.14 -13.38
CA LEU A 259 -2.46 -20.70 -13.49
C LEU A 259 -3.67 -20.40 -14.38
N LYS A 260 -3.74 -21.03 -15.56
CA LYS A 260 -4.88 -20.88 -16.47
C LYS A 260 -6.21 -21.14 -15.77
N ARG A 261 -6.29 -22.21 -14.97
CA ARG A 261 -7.50 -22.58 -14.22
C ARG A 261 -7.78 -21.63 -13.06
N THR A 262 -6.77 -21.29 -12.26
CA THR A 262 -6.90 -20.44 -11.07
C THR A 262 -7.40 -19.04 -11.42
N PHE A 263 -6.85 -18.44 -12.48
CA PHE A 263 -7.18 -17.08 -12.90
C PHE A 263 -8.25 -17.03 -14.01
N GLY A 264 -8.77 -18.18 -14.44
CA GLY A 264 -9.79 -18.25 -15.47
C GLY A 264 -9.38 -17.66 -16.83
N THR A 265 -8.07 -17.55 -17.10
CA THR A 265 -7.57 -16.88 -18.30
C THR A 265 -7.78 -17.73 -19.56
N GLY A 266 -8.11 -17.07 -20.67
CA GLY A 266 -8.29 -17.72 -21.98
C GLY A 266 -6.99 -18.36 -22.49
N VAL A 267 -5.85 -17.72 -22.24
CA VAL A 267 -4.52 -18.19 -22.65
C VAL A 267 -3.45 -17.71 -21.68
N VAL A 268 -2.43 -18.54 -21.43
CA VAL A 268 -1.20 -18.12 -20.75
C VAL A 268 -0.12 -17.98 -21.82
N LYS A 269 0.28 -16.75 -22.12
CA LYS A 269 1.41 -16.48 -23.01
C LYS A 269 2.69 -16.65 -22.21
N HIS A 270 3.67 -17.39 -22.71
CA HIS A 270 4.89 -17.63 -21.94
C HIS A 270 6.16 -17.59 -22.79
N SER A 271 7.30 -17.27 -22.16
CA SER A 271 8.63 -17.43 -22.75
C SER A 271 8.97 -18.93 -22.90
N PRO A 272 10.07 -19.29 -23.61
CA PRO A 272 10.50 -20.68 -23.68
C PRO A 272 10.62 -21.32 -22.28
N LEU A 273 10.13 -22.56 -22.18
CA LEU A 273 10.23 -23.37 -20.96
C LEU A 273 11.69 -23.78 -20.73
N GLN A 274 12.07 -23.93 -19.46
CA GLN A 274 13.44 -24.25 -19.08
C GLN A 274 13.65 -25.76 -18.84
N GLU A 275 12.59 -26.57 -18.92
CA GLU A 275 12.58 -28.00 -18.61
C GLU A 275 13.03 -28.29 -17.17
N LYS A 276 12.69 -27.37 -16.25
CA LYS A 276 13.02 -27.44 -14.83
C LYS A 276 11.78 -27.61 -13.97
N LYS A 277 11.98 -27.86 -12.68
CA LYS A 277 10.91 -27.78 -11.69
C LYS A 277 10.68 -26.32 -11.29
N VAL A 278 9.42 -25.98 -11.09
CA VAL A 278 8.96 -24.71 -10.54
C VAL A 278 8.79 -24.87 -9.04
N LYS A 279 9.43 -23.99 -8.28
CA LYS A 279 9.27 -23.84 -6.84
C LYS A 279 9.10 -22.37 -6.45
N LYS A 280 10.03 -21.52 -6.85
CA LYS A 280 10.07 -20.11 -6.47
C LYS A 280 9.36 -19.28 -7.55
N ILE A 281 8.33 -18.54 -7.17
CA ILE A 281 7.49 -17.79 -8.11
C ILE A 281 7.46 -16.33 -7.70
N ALA A 282 7.81 -15.46 -8.64
CA ALA A 282 7.60 -14.03 -8.53
C ALA A 282 6.31 -13.64 -9.24
N VAL A 283 5.58 -12.66 -8.71
CA VAL A 283 4.31 -12.17 -9.23
C VAL A 283 4.27 -10.64 -9.22
N CYS A 284 3.60 -10.06 -10.20
CA CYS A 284 3.17 -8.68 -10.23
C CYS A 284 1.82 -8.60 -10.92
N GLY A 285 0.77 -8.15 -10.23
CA GLY A 285 -0.50 -7.81 -10.87
C GLY A 285 -0.32 -6.75 -11.96
N GLY A 286 -1.20 -6.78 -12.97
CA GLY A 286 -1.22 -5.77 -14.02
C GLY A 286 0.04 -5.78 -14.88
N SER A 287 0.65 -4.61 -15.10
CA SER A 287 1.80 -4.45 -16.00
C SER A 287 3.15 -4.43 -15.27
N GLY A 288 3.64 -5.60 -14.87
CA GLY A 288 4.88 -5.79 -14.09
C GLY A 288 6.17 -5.96 -14.89
N SER A 289 6.20 -5.65 -16.18
CA SER A 289 7.38 -5.93 -17.04
C SER A 289 8.70 -5.33 -16.55
N PHE A 290 8.66 -4.22 -15.83
CA PHE A 290 9.83 -3.56 -15.23
C PHE A 290 10.50 -4.41 -14.13
N LEU A 291 9.81 -5.42 -13.59
CA LEU A 291 10.33 -6.30 -12.53
C LEU A 291 11.04 -7.54 -13.04
N ILE A 292 11.10 -7.80 -14.36
CA ILE A 292 11.74 -9.00 -14.92
C ILE A 292 13.17 -9.17 -14.40
N LYS A 293 13.98 -8.11 -14.44
CA LYS A 293 15.36 -8.15 -13.94
C LYS A 293 15.45 -8.44 -12.45
N GLN A 294 14.51 -7.92 -11.66
CA GLN A 294 14.46 -8.19 -10.22
C GLN A 294 14.05 -9.64 -9.94
N ALA A 295 13.06 -10.18 -10.65
CA ALA A 295 12.68 -11.60 -10.55
C ALA A 295 13.84 -12.54 -10.89
N ILE A 296 14.64 -12.21 -11.91
CA ILE A 296 15.86 -12.94 -12.25
C ILE A 296 16.89 -12.86 -11.12
N ARG A 297 17.15 -11.66 -10.57
CA ARG A 297 18.10 -11.47 -9.45
C ARG A 297 17.69 -12.26 -8.22
N GLU A 298 16.39 -12.31 -7.94
CA GLU A 298 15.80 -13.07 -6.85
C GLU A 298 15.66 -14.57 -7.18
N GLN A 299 16.17 -15.04 -8.32
CA GLN A 299 16.21 -16.44 -8.72
C GLN A 299 14.83 -17.11 -8.73
N ALA A 300 13.79 -16.38 -9.17
CA ALA A 300 12.49 -16.99 -9.40
C ALA A 300 12.59 -18.03 -10.54
N ASP A 301 11.82 -19.11 -10.48
CA ASP A 301 11.70 -20.06 -11.60
C ASP A 301 10.71 -19.52 -12.63
N VAL A 302 9.64 -18.86 -12.16
CA VAL A 302 8.60 -18.23 -12.99
C VAL A 302 8.31 -16.82 -12.49
N PHE A 303 8.19 -15.87 -13.41
CA PHE A 303 7.64 -14.54 -13.15
C PHE A 303 6.28 -14.39 -13.83
N ILE A 304 5.24 -14.10 -13.05
CA ILE A 304 3.86 -13.96 -13.49
C ILE A 304 3.47 -12.49 -13.51
N THR A 305 2.91 -12.02 -14.62
CA THR A 305 2.40 -10.65 -14.78
C THR A 305 1.34 -10.61 -15.87
N GLY A 306 0.75 -9.45 -16.14
CA GLY A 306 0.06 -9.12 -17.39
C GLY A 306 0.89 -8.20 -18.31
N ASP A 307 0.33 -7.91 -19.48
CA ASP A 307 0.78 -6.88 -20.43
C ASP A 307 2.24 -6.96 -20.91
N LEU A 308 2.78 -8.18 -21.08
CA LEU A 308 4.10 -8.33 -21.67
C LEU A 308 4.06 -8.05 -23.18
N LYS A 309 4.94 -7.15 -23.61
CA LYS A 309 5.22 -6.86 -25.02
C LYS A 309 6.18 -7.90 -25.60
N TYR A 310 6.13 -8.07 -26.93
CA TYR A 310 6.94 -9.05 -27.65
C TYR A 310 8.43 -9.06 -27.24
N HIS A 311 9.09 -7.90 -27.23
CA HIS A 311 10.52 -7.82 -26.93
C HIS A 311 10.86 -8.14 -25.45
N GLN A 312 9.90 -7.98 -24.54
CA GLN A 312 10.10 -8.25 -23.11
C GLN A 312 10.22 -9.75 -22.85
N PHE A 313 9.63 -10.61 -23.70
CA PHE A 313 9.80 -12.06 -23.59
C PHE A 313 11.27 -12.51 -23.75
N PHE A 314 12.10 -11.72 -24.44
CA PHE A 314 13.53 -12.01 -24.60
C PHE A 314 14.36 -11.66 -23.35
N GLU A 315 13.87 -10.77 -22.47
CA GLU A 315 14.60 -10.33 -21.28
C GLU A 315 14.79 -11.45 -20.24
N ALA A 316 14.01 -12.54 -20.33
CA ALA A 316 14.18 -13.71 -19.47
C ALA A 316 15.53 -14.43 -19.71
N GLU A 317 16.11 -14.33 -20.92
CA GLU A 317 17.40 -14.93 -21.30
C GLU A 317 17.59 -16.40 -20.86
N ASN A 318 16.54 -17.23 -20.92
CA ASN A 318 16.54 -18.61 -20.44
C ASN A 318 16.96 -18.78 -18.95
N LYS A 319 16.77 -17.75 -18.13
CA LYS A 319 17.03 -17.80 -16.69
C LYS A 319 15.77 -18.19 -15.92
N ILE A 320 14.63 -17.67 -16.36
CA ILE A 320 13.31 -17.85 -15.74
C ILE A 320 12.24 -18.01 -16.83
N VAL A 321 11.07 -18.55 -16.50
CA VAL A 321 9.89 -18.49 -17.38
C VAL A 321 9.10 -17.22 -17.10
N LEU A 322 8.81 -16.46 -18.14
CA LEU A 322 7.85 -15.35 -18.06
C LEU A 322 6.47 -15.90 -18.41
N ALA A 323 5.46 -15.61 -17.59
CA ALA A 323 4.07 -15.99 -17.83
C ALA A 323 3.18 -14.74 -17.79
N ASP A 324 2.65 -14.37 -18.96
CA ASP A 324 1.63 -13.34 -19.10
C ASP A 324 0.25 -13.98 -19.04
N ILE A 325 -0.47 -13.70 -17.95
CA ILE A 325 -1.80 -14.26 -17.65
C ILE A 325 -2.95 -13.31 -18.00
N GLY A 326 -2.64 -12.09 -18.46
CA GLY A 326 -3.60 -11.00 -18.68
C GLY A 326 -3.72 -10.05 -17.48
N HIS A 327 -3.93 -8.76 -17.77
CA HIS A 327 -4.01 -7.69 -16.77
C HIS A 327 -5.23 -7.88 -15.87
N PHE A 328 -6.43 -7.89 -16.46
CA PHE A 328 -7.69 -8.10 -15.74
C PHE A 328 -7.66 -9.40 -14.94
N GLU A 329 -7.20 -10.49 -15.55
CA GLU A 329 -7.19 -11.79 -14.92
C GLU A 329 -6.29 -11.83 -13.68
N SER A 330 -5.16 -11.12 -13.70
CA SER A 330 -4.26 -11.04 -12.55
C SER A 330 -4.84 -10.24 -11.38
N GLU A 331 -5.69 -9.26 -11.64
CA GLU A 331 -6.18 -8.30 -10.64
C GLU A 331 -7.67 -8.46 -10.28
N GLN A 332 -8.41 -9.35 -10.96
CA GLN A 332 -9.84 -9.55 -10.72
C GLN A 332 -10.18 -9.85 -9.25
N PHE A 333 -9.22 -10.43 -8.51
CA PHE A 333 -9.36 -10.77 -7.09
C PHE A 333 -9.16 -9.57 -6.14
N THR A 334 -8.76 -8.40 -6.63
CA THR A 334 -8.69 -7.17 -5.82
C THR A 334 -10.04 -6.81 -5.21
N LYS A 335 -11.14 -7.17 -5.88
CA LYS A 335 -12.49 -7.05 -5.33
C LYS A 335 -12.66 -7.83 -4.01
N GLU A 336 -12.05 -9.01 -3.90
CA GLU A 336 -12.08 -9.81 -2.68
C GLU A 336 -11.23 -9.17 -1.56
N VAL A 337 -10.08 -8.57 -1.90
CA VAL A 337 -9.24 -7.84 -0.94
C VAL A 337 -10.05 -6.73 -0.26
N PHE A 338 -10.70 -5.88 -1.05
CA PHE A 338 -11.54 -4.82 -0.50
C PHE A 338 -12.71 -5.37 0.33
N TYR A 339 -13.34 -6.45 -0.15
CA TYR A 339 -14.46 -7.07 0.56
C TYR A 339 -14.03 -7.59 1.94
N GLU A 340 -12.91 -8.31 2.01
CA GLU A 340 -12.35 -8.85 3.25
C GLU A 340 -11.97 -7.73 4.22
N LEU A 341 -11.28 -6.69 3.74
CA LEU A 341 -10.92 -5.53 4.58
C LEU A 341 -12.16 -4.85 5.17
N LEU A 342 -13.15 -4.52 4.33
CA LEU A 342 -14.34 -3.80 4.77
C LEU A 342 -15.23 -4.64 5.67
N THR A 343 -15.44 -5.91 5.37
CA THR A 343 -16.29 -6.79 6.20
C THR A 343 -15.64 -7.14 7.53
N LYS A 344 -14.31 -7.26 7.58
CA LYS A 344 -13.55 -7.43 8.82
C LYS A 344 -13.66 -6.21 9.74
N LYS A 345 -13.50 -5.00 9.20
CA LYS A 345 -13.52 -3.76 10.00
C LYS A 345 -14.93 -3.24 10.30
N PHE A 346 -15.85 -3.37 9.35
CA PHE A 346 -17.21 -2.85 9.41
C PHE A 346 -18.25 -3.96 9.15
N PRO A 347 -18.44 -4.93 10.07
CA PRO A 347 -19.26 -6.12 9.80
C PRO A 347 -20.74 -5.85 9.46
N LYS A 348 -21.27 -4.68 9.84
CA LYS A 348 -22.66 -4.28 9.58
C LYS A 348 -22.81 -3.36 8.36
N PHE A 349 -21.71 -2.98 7.72
CA PHE A 349 -21.73 -2.09 6.56
C PHE A 349 -22.11 -2.87 5.29
N ALA A 350 -22.97 -2.30 4.46
CA ALA A 350 -23.43 -2.99 3.25
C ALA A 350 -22.35 -2.90 2.18
N VAL A 351 -21.75 -4.05 1.86
CA VAL A 351 -20.71 -4.18 0.84
C VAL A 351 -21.24 -5.01 -0.32
N ARG A 352 -21.12 -4.50 -1.55
CA ARG A 352 -21.46 -5.22 -2.78
C ARG A 352 -20.23 -5.39 -3.64
N LEU A 353 -20.11 -6.55 -4.28
CA LEU A 353 -19.16 -6.75 -5.38
C LEU A 353 -19.89 -6.48 -6.70
N SER A 354 -19.28 -5.69 -7.58
CA SER A 354 -19.82 -5.46 -8.93
C SER A 354 -19.88 -6.76 -9.72
N GLU A 355 -21.03 -7.01 -10.36
CA GLU A 355 -21.27 -8.12 -11.27
C GLU A 355 -20.86 -7.78 -12.72
N VAL A 356 -20.55 -6.51 -12.99
CA VAL A 356 -20.10 -6.06 -14.32
C VAL A 356 -18.72 -6.64 -14.61
N ASN A 357 -18.60 -7.30 -15.77
CA ASN A 357 -17.31 -7.70 -16.32
C ASN A 357 -16.67 -6.48 -16.99
N THR A 358 -15.57 -5.99 -16.42
CA THR A 358 -14.84 -4.83 -16.95
C THR A 358 -13.67 -5.22 -17.86
N ASN A 359 -13.46 -6.51 -18.15
CA ASN A 359 -12.39 -6.96 -19.04
C ASN A 359 -12.66 -6.53 -20.50
N PRO A 360 -11.82 -5.66 -21.09
CA PRO A 360 -11.98 -5.27 -22.49
C PRO A 360 -11.39 -6.33 -23.45
N VAL A 361 -10.58 -7.26 -22.96
CA VAL A 361 -9.86 -8.24 -23.76
C VAL A 361 -10.73 -9.47 -24.01
N ASN A 362 -10.85 -9.86 -25.28
CA ASN A 362 -11.65 -11.01 -25.71
C ASN A 362 -10.75 -12.02 -26.43
N TYR A 363 -10.96 -13.31 -26.16
CA TYR A 363 -10.20 -14.43 -26.74
C TYR A 363 -11.07 -15.21 -27.73
N LEU A 364 -10.48 -15.71 -28.82
CA LEU A 364 -11.13 -16.57 -29.82
C LEU A 364 -10.78 -18.04 -29.64
#